data_AF-A0A1W9Q9J7-F1
#
_entry.id   AF-A0A1W9Q9J7-F1
#
_cell.length_a   1.000
_cell.length_b   1.000
_cell.length_c   1.000
_cell.angle_alpha   90.00
_cell.angle_beta   90.00
_cell.angle_gamma   90.00
#
_symmetry.space_group_name_H-M   'P 1'
#
loop_
_entity.id
_entity.type
_entity.pdbx_description
1 polymer ?
#
loop_
_entity_poly.entity_id
_entity_poly.type
_entity_poly.pdbx_seq_one_letter_code
_entity_poly.pdbx_strand_id
1 'polypeptide(L)'
;MSLLLGGSFLLGCTPRLNPTEDDADSSVHFPLPWESTARTLPPRPAAVTHQLDPSLEAEYLRCGDAIDDSYSEDPLPGAPVLERRRAQVLMRAKSEPVVFRRTPAFDKDVTSGIRAHQSRLAGREAREAALQLLSQFHGHRSILRQLFLREGYFYADDPSVARQIAVRLSLDKLFDAPRIVVQRGATKRVAVRATDGKYMFEGGEAGPEPAQLLLFDRVYEEGTDPGEPLHIDVREALARNSIDQLRVLRMTERTLLGEVRYDDVWVKALFDLNGPEARLDCALVRPEEQAKVQAAKDRAFRRAAVVRQLRRQIVWQVQAGLPFDEPKTERGQQDGELRRRWEDAYFAGKLTYTMNGDTYQVFDKFGHPMTPQVCVDFLTETLERAGGMYYADRGRPPEKIRGTLDFDELLRGERRREAAFRNFARANPSWFSLLDYPIHKAVPYERSQEFFRFLEAHERDFEVGDAVIIRGRAAWDHYAEIHSHTFFIYETDPITGVPILLAGNSGKPRIVTWDAEMTRAPKRRILHRIRPNMSWLYDHVVLHEPLTDERWATPLAVSERKLSAR
;
A
#
# COMPACT_ATOMS: atom_id res chain seq x y z
N MET A 1 -35.03 58.17 -5.97
CA MET A 1 -35.95 58.62 -7.03
C MET A 1 -36.94 57.49 -7.30
N SER A 2 -38.21 57.76 -6.98
CA SER A 2 -39.41 56.90 -7.06
C SER A 2 -39.75 56.45 -8.50
N LEU A 3 -40.53 55.40 -8.81
CA LEU A 3 -41.95 55.08 -8.51
C LEU A 3 -42.20 53.56 -8.82
N LEU A 4 -42.91 52.75 -7.99
CA LEU A 4 -44.39 52.45 -7.94
C LEU A 4 -44.92 51.73 -9.22
N LEU A 5 -45.70 50.64 -9.27
CA LEU A 5 -46.81 49.97 -8.51
C LEU A 5 -46.88 48.45 -8.90
N GLY A 6 -47.60 47.49 -8.31
CA GLY A 6 -48.58 47.41 -7.21
C GLY A 6 -49.31 46.03 -7.12
N GLY A 7 -50.05 45.80 -6.01
CA GLY A 7 -51.15 44.80 -5.80
C GLY A 7 -50.75 43.44 -5.19
N SER A 8 -50.92 43.08 -3.91
CA SER A 8 -52.05 43.00 -2.95
C SER A 8 -53.13 41.94 -3.25
N PHE A 9 -53.21 40.87 -2.44
CA PHE A 9 -54.38 40.55 -1.59
C PHE A 9 -53.99 39.60 -0.43
N LEU A 10 -54.52 39.92 0.74
CA LEU A 10 -54.35 39.33 2.08
C LEU A 10 -55.44 38.31 2.40
N LEU A 11 -55.20 37.48 3.43
CA LEU A 11 -56.09 37.01 4.53
C LEU A 11 -55.63 35.57 4.92
N GLY A 12 -55.38 35.17 6.18
CA GLY A 12 -55.70 35.75 7.48
C GLY A 12 -56.37 34.68 8.36
N CYS A 13 -55.65 34.22 9.39
CA CYS A 13 -56.12 33.71 10.69
C CYS A 13 -56.74 32.29 10.89
N THR A 14 -56.11 31.59 11.85
CA THR A 14 -56.44 30.43 12.74
C THR A 14 -57.73 30.57 13.60
N PRO A 15 -58.15 29.68 14.56
CA PRO A 15 -57.89 28.24 14.89
C PRO A 15 -59.14 27.40 15.36
N ARG A 16 -58.90 26.10 15.72
CA ARG A 16 -59.62 25.17 16.65
C ARG A 16 -61.03 24.65 16.31
N LEU A 17 -61.21 23.31 16.41
CA LEU A 17 -62.19 22.60 17.28
C LEU A 17 -62.10 21.06 17.09
N ASN A 18 -62.29 20.31 18.18
CA ASN A 18 -62.35 18.83 18.27
C ASN A 18 -63.56 18.23 17.51
N PRO A 19 -63.51 16.92 17.20
CA PRO A 19 -64.67 16.03 17.43
C PRO A 19 -64.24 14.71 18.14
N THR A 20 -64.75 14.40 19.34
CA THR A 20 -65.91 13.53 19.66
C THR A 20 -65.77 12.05 19.30
N GLU A 21 -65.84 11.21 20.34
CA GLU A 21 -65.96 9.74 20.37
C GLU A 21 -67.33 9.24 19.88
N ASP A 22 -67.32 7.94 19.54
CA ASP A 22 -68.42 6.98 19.31
C ASP A 22 -69.28 7.15 18.03
N ASP A 23 -69.58 6.12 17.23
CA ASP A 23 -69.53 4.68 17.45
C ASP A 23 -69.56 3.89 16.11
N ALA A 24 -69.24 2.59 16.19
CA ALA A 24 -69.62 1.48 15.29
C ALA A 24 -68.78 1.16 14.02
N ASP A 25 -67.87 0.20 14.22
CA ASP A 25 -67.94 -1.15 13.61
C ASP A 25 -67.56 -1.34 12.11
N SER A 26 -66.28 -1.63 11.88
CA SER A 26 -65.88 -2.58 10.84
C SER A 26 -64.52 -3.20 11.18
N SER A 27 -64.56 -4.32 11.91
CA SER A 27 -63.38 -5.14 12.21
C SER A 27 -62.85 -5.82 10.94
N VAL A 28 -61.86 -5.21 10.29
CA VAL A 28 -60.97 -5.92 9.34
C VAL A 28 -59.69 -6.27 10.09
N HIS A 29 -59.69 -7.47 10.68
CA HIS A 29 -58.48 -8.08 11.21
C HIS A 29 -57.53 -8.41 10.05
N PHE A 30 -56.43 -7.67 9.94
CA PHE A 30 -55.23 -8.17 9.27
C PHE A 30 -54.50 -9.10 10.25
N PRO A 31 -54.42 -10.42 9.99
CA PRO A 31 -53.64 -11.30 10.83
C PRO A 31 -52.15 -10.97 10.66
N LEU A 32 -51.49 -10.73 11.80
CA LEU A 32 -50.03 -10.67 11.89
C LEU A 32 -49.46 -12.04 11.48
N PRO A 33 -48.56 -12.12 10.49
CA PRO A 33 -48.03 -13.40 10.04
C PRO A 33 -46.87 -13.82 10.95
N TRP A 34 -47.17 -14.21 12.18
CA TRP A 34 -46.22 -14.99 12.98
C TRP A 34 -46.84 -16.08 13.88
N GLU A 35 -48.13 -16.39 13.75
CA GLU A 35 -48.71 -17.55 14.42
C GLU A 35 -49.24 -18.59 13.42
N SER A 36 -48.85 -19.85 13.65
CA SER A 36 -49.39 -21.08 13.06
C SER A 36 -49.01 -21.42 11.61
N THR A 37 -47.76 -21.84 11.40
CA THR A 37 -47.55 -23.20 10.85
C THR A 37 -46.71 -23.97 11.86
N ALA A 38 -47.26 -25.05 12.39
CA ALA A 38 -46.48 -26.06 13.09
C ALA A 38 -45.52 -26.71 12.08
N ARG A 39 -44.43 -26.02 11.77
CA ARG A 39 -43.23 -26.66 11.25
C ARG A 39 -42.72 -27.50 12.39
N THR A 40 -42.70 -28.80 12.21
CA THR A 40 -41.80 -29.68 12.94
C THR A 40 -40.46 -28.97 13.01
N LEU A 41 -40.07 -28.55 14.21
CA LEU A 41 -38.71 -28.10 14.47
C LEU A 41 -37.82 -29.21 13.89
N PRO A 42 -36.86 -28.90 13.01
CA PRO A 42 -35.85 -29.88 12.67
C PRO A 42 -35.30 -30.40 14.00
N PRO A 43 -35.06 -31.72 14.14
CA PRO A 43 -34.53 -32.26 15.38
C PRO A 43 -33.38 -31.36 15.79
N ARG A 44 -33.44 -30.82 17.01
CA ARG A 44 -32.34 -30.10 17.65
C ARG A 44 -31.10 -30.90 17.27
N PRO A 45 -30.15 -30.36 16.48
CA PRO A 45 -29.04 -31.17 16.02
C PRO A 45 -28.50 -31.84 17.26
N ALA A 46 -28.51 -33.17 17.27
CA ALA A 46 -27.95 -33.94 18.37
C ALA A 46 -26.65 -33.24 18.71
N ALA A 47 -26.41 -32.94 19.99
CA ALA A 47 -25.16 -32.35 20.40
C ALA A 47 -24.08 -33.26 19.85
N VAL A 48 -23.50 -32.87 18.71
CA VAL A 48 -22.40 -33.59 18.11
C VAL A 48 -21.30 -33.21 19.05
N THR A 49 -21.10 -34.04 20.07
CA THR A 49 -19.81 -34.17 20.72
C THR A 49 -18.89 -34.66 19.60
N HIS A 50 -18.43 -33.71 18.78
CA HIS A 50 -17.24 -33.91 17.99
C HIS A 50 -16.19 -34.20 19.03
N GLN A 51 -15.84 -35.48 19.19
CA GLN A 51 -14.56 -35.81 19.79
C GLN A 51 -13.55 -35.06 18.94
N LEU A 52 -13.01 -33.98 19.53
CA LEU A 52 -11.98 -33.16 18.93
C LEU A 52 -10.83 -34.08 18.57
N ASP A 53 -10.21 -33.84 17.41
CA ASP A 53 -9.02 -34.57 17.01
C ASP A 53 -7.97 -34.44 18.13
N PRO A 54 -7.56 -35.55 18.78
CA PRO A 54 -6.63 -35.50 19.90
C PRO A 54 -5.30 -34.79 19.57
N SER A 55 -4.91 -34.75 18.30
CA SER A 55 -3.71 -34.03 17.85
C SER A 55 -3.88 -32.50 17.89
N LEU A 56 -5.05 -31.99 17.53
CA LEU A 56 -5.38 -30.57 17.60
C LEU A 56 -5.51 -30.09 19.05
N GLU A 57 -6.09 -30.90 19.91
CA GLU A 57 -6.19 -30.61 21.35
C GLU A 57 -4.80 -30.53 21.99
N ALA A 58 -3.92 -31.48 21.68
CA ALA A 58 -2.53 -31.47 22.18
C ALA A 58 -1.74 -30.26 21.67
N GLU A 59 -1.95 -29.84 20.41
CA GLU A 59 -1.35 -28.63 19.86
C GLU A 59 -1.88 -27.35 20.53
N TYR A 60 -3.19 -27.28 20.75
CA TYR A 60 -3.82 -26.17 21.46
C TYR A 60 -3.24 -26.02 22.88
N LEU A 61 -3.17 -27.11 23.64
CA LEU A 61 -2.61 -27.11 24.99
C LEU A 61 -1.13 -26.72 25.00
N ARG A 62 -0.32 -27.32 24.12
CA ARG A 62 1.11 -26.96 23.96
C ARG A 62 1.31 -25.49 23.67
N CYS A 63 0.52 -24.92 22.77
CA CYS A 63 0.63 -23.50 22.43
C CYS A 63 0.16 -22.62 23.60
N GLY A 64 -0.85 -23.05 24.36
CA GLY A 64 -1.28 -22.40 25.59
C GLY A 64 -0.15 -22.32 26.61
N ASP A 65 0.48 -23.45 26.90
CA ASP A 65 1.61 -23.54 27.82
C ASP A 65 2.79 -22.65 27.39
N ALA A 66 3.16 -22.68 26.10
CA ALA A 66 4.23 -21.83 25.56
C ALA A 66 3.92 -20.33 25.66
N ILE A 67 2.66 -19.94 25.46
CA ILE A 67 2.22 -18.55 25.65
C ILE A 67 2.30 -18.17 27.12
N ASP A 68 1.87 -19.04 28.04
CA ASP A 68 1.93 -18.79 29.48
C ASP A 68 3.39 -18.64 29.96
N ASP A 69 4.28 -19.49 29.48
CA ASP A 69 5.73 -19.41 29.75
C ASP A 69 6.32 -18.08 29.27
N SER A 70 5.86 -17.54 28.14
CA SER A 70 6.35 -16.25 27.61
C SER A 70 6.07 -15.05 28.54
N TYR A 71 5.08 -15.14 29.42
CA TYR A 71 4.79 -14.09 30.40
C TYR A 71 5.82 -14.02 31.53
N SER A 72 6.60 -15.08 31.74
CA SER A 72 7.66 -15.11 32.75
C SER A 72 8.89 -14.26 32.37
N GLU A 73 9.06 -13.95 31.09
CA GLU A 73 10.16 -13.12 30.58
C GLU A 73 9.87 -11.62 30.75
N ASP A 74 10.91 -10.81 30.98
CA ASP A 74 10.76 -9.36 31.09
C ASP A 74 10.27 -8.73 29.77
N PRO A 75 9.26 -7.84 29.81
CA PRO A 75 8.76 -7.19 28.62
C PRO A 75 9.70 -6.06 28.18
N LEU A 76 9.92 -5.99 26.86
CA LEU A 76 10.56 -4.85 26.23
C LEU A 76 9.56 -3.70 26.03
N PRO A 77 10.01 -2.45 26.12
CA PRO A 77 9.13 -1.29 26.11
C PRO A 77 8.53 -0.97 24.73
N GLY A 78 9.08 -1.52 23.65
CA GLY A 78 8.69 -1.18 22.29
C GLY A 78 9.03 0.26 21.90
N ALA A 79 8.41 0.76 20.82
CA ALA A 79 8.50 2.17 20.42
C ALA A 79 7.14 2.89 20.57
N PRO A 80 6.65 3.14 21.81
CA PRO A 80 5.26 3.50 22.06
C PRO A 80 4.80 4.81 21.41
N VAL A 81 5.72 5.77 21.21
CA VAL A 81 5.40 7.03 20.50
C VAL A 81 5.12 6.77 19.03
N LEU A 82 5.95 5.94 18.38
CA LEU A 82 5.76 5.51 17.01
C LEU A 82 4.49 4.69 16.89
N GLU A 83 4.27 3.69 17.76
CA GLU A 83 3.11 2.80 17.64
C GLU A 83 1.77 3.56 17.71
N ARG A 84 1.66 4.59 18.56
CA ARG A 84 0.46 5.46 18.60
C ARG A 84 0.22 6.28 17.34
N ARG A 85 1.23 6.48 16.50
CA ARG A 85 1.20 7.32 15.29
C ARG A 85 1.56 6.54 14.03
N ARG A 86 1.70 5.22 14.14
CA ARG A 86 2.32 4.33 13.15
C ARG A 86 1.67 4.49 11.78
N ALA A 87 0.35 4.36 11.72
CA ALA A 87 -0.42 4.50 10.49
C ALA A 87 -0.09 5.82 9.77
N GLN A 88 -0.09 6.94 10.48
CA GLN A 88 0.18 8.25 9.88
C GLN A 88 1.64 8.45 9.47
N VAL A 89 2.59 7.87 10.21
CA VAL A 89 4.01 7.90 9.83
C VAL A 89 4.20 7.13 8.52
N LEU A 90 3.72 5.88 8.47
CA LEU A 90 3.94 4.99 7.32
C LEU A 90 3.18 5.43 6.06
N MET A 91 1.98 6.01 6.19
CA MET A 91 1.23 6.57 5.04
C MET A 91 1.87 7.84 4.44
N ARG A 92 2.79 8.48 5.17
CA ARG A 92 3.42 9.74 4.76
C ARG A 92 4.87 9.58 4.32
N ALA A 93 5.61 8.68 4.94
CA ALA A 93 7.02 8.43 4.66
C ALA A 93 7.22 7.00 4.17
N LYS A 94 7.92 6.85 3.04
CA LYS A 94 8.26 5.51 2.54
C LYS A 94 9.17 4.83 3.54
N SER A 95 8.74 3.67 4.00
CA SER A 95 9.19 3.08 5.26
C SER A 95 9.09 1.57 5.19
N GLU A 96 10.04 0.89 5.83
CA GLU A 96 9.95 -0.56 6.03
C GLU A 96 9.09 -0.83 7.28
N PRO A 97 7.95 -1.53 7.18
CA PRO A 97 7.04 -1.68 8.32
C PRO A 97 7.55 -2.74 9.30
N VAL A 98 8.46 -2.32 10.17
CA VAL A 98 9.06 -3.13 11.24
C VAL A 98 8.46 -2.80 12.60
N VAL A 99 8.65 -3.67 13.59
CA VAL A 99 8.36 -3.41 15.01
C VAL A 99 9.69 -3.19 15.74
N PHE A 100 9.76 -2.25 16.69
CA PHE A 100 11.00 -1.94 17.40
C PHE A 100 11.00 -2.48 18.83
N ARG A 101 12.03 -3.23 19.22
CA ARG A 101 12.32 -3.68 20.61
C ARG A 101 12.25 -2.55 21.63
N ARG A 102 12.86 -1.42 21.27
CA ARG A 102 12.78 -0.14 21.97
C ARG A 102 12.92 1.00 20.97
N THR A 103 12.53 2.21 21.35
CA THR A 103 12.87 3.41 20.56
C THR A 103 14.40 3.51 20.39
N PRO A 104 14.91 3.63 19.14
CA PRO A 104 16.32 3.92 18.90
C PRO A 104 16.72 5.25 19.54
N ALA A 105 17.87 5.27 20.20
CA ALA A 105 18.37 6.41 20.94
C ALA A 105 19.22 7.33 20.06
N PHE A 106 19.22 8.63 20.39
CA PHE A 106 20.25 9.53 19.87
C PHE A 106 21.61 9.18 20.47
N ASP A 107 22.66 9.48 19.72
CA ASP A 107 24.03 9.42 20.23
C ASP A 107 24.17 10.35 21.46
N LYS A 108 24.72 9.81 22.54
CA LYS A 108 24.93 10.54 23.80
C LYS A 108 26.14 11.46 23.73
N ASP A 109 27.12 11.11 22.89
CA ASP A 109 28.42 11.77 22.79
C ASP A 109 28.40 12.93 21.79
N VAL A 110 27.34 13.74 21.84
CA VAL A 110 27.15 14.93 21.00
C VAL A 110 27.26 16.22 21.82
N THR A 111 27.51 17.34 21.13
CA THR A 111 27.60 18.66 21.77
C THR A 111 26.24 19.11 22.33
N SER A 112 26.25 20.05 23.28
CA SER A 112 25.02 20.65 23.81
C SER A 112 24.15 21.30 22.73
N GLY A 113 24.76 21.91 21.70
CA GLY A 113 24.07 22.48 20.56
C GLY A 113 23.32 21.43 19.73
N ILE A 114 23.94 20.27 19.47
CA ILE A 114 23.28 19.17 18.77
C ILE A 114 22.13 18.59 19.60
N ARG A 115 22.33 18.38 20.91
CA ARG A 115 21.23 17.97 21.81
C ARG A 115 20.05 18.95 21.76
N ALA A 116 20.31 20.25 21.78
CA ALA A 116 19.27 21.27 21.67
C ALA A 116 18.51 21.17 20.34
N HIS A 117 19.20 20.94 19.22
CA HIS A 117 18.56 20.71 17.92
C HIS A 117 17.75 19.42 17.88
N GLN A 118 18.24 18.31 18.45
CA GLN A 118 17.52 17.05 18.57
C GLN A 118 16.21 17.23 19.37
N SER A 119 16.23 17.98 20.48
CA SER A 119 15.02 18.25 21.26
C SER A 119 13.96 19.04 20.48
N ARG A 120 14.36 19.91 19.54
CA ARG A 120 13.43 20.66 18.67
C ARG A 120 12.71 19.77 17.64
N LEU A 121 13.25 18.58 17.34
CA LEU A 121 12.59 17.60 16.48
C LEU A 121 11.45 16.86 17.21
N ALA A 122 11.20 17.18 18.48
CA ALA A 122 10.04 16.77 19.23
C ALA A 122 9.09 17.97 19.45
N GLY A 123 7.78 17.75 19.35
CA GLY A 123 6.75 18.76 19.69
C GLY A 123 6.00 19.35 18.49
N ARG A 124 5.28 20.46 18.73
CA ARG A 124 4.31 21.02 17.77
C ARG A 124 4.94 21.65 16.52
N GLU A 125 6.15 22.21 16.65
CA GLU A 125 6.89 22.87 15.56
C GLU A 125 7.98 21.97 14.96
N ALA A 126 7.90 20.66 15.21
CA ALA A 126 8.94 19.71 14.80
C ALA A 126 9.16 19.70 13.29
N ARG A 127 8.10 19.94 12.50
CA ARG A 127 8.18 20.06 11.04
C ARG A 127 9.05 21.23 10.61
N GLU A 128 8.77 22.42 11.13
CA GLU A 128 9.48 23.66 10.81
C GLU A 128 10.93 23.57 11.28
N ALA A 129 11.16 23.01 12.48
CA ALA A 129 12.49 22.71 12.98
C ALA A 129 13.26 21.76 12.04
N ALA A 130 12.65 20.66 11.59
CA ALA A 130 13.29 19.73 10.65
C ALA A 130 13.68 20.42 9.34
N LEU A 131 12.81 21.26 8.77
CA LEU A 131 13.11 22.01 7.54
C LEU A 131 14.25 23.01 7.74
N GLN A 132 14.25 23.75 8.85
CA GLN A 132 15.32 24.68 9.17
C GLN A 132 16.66 23.95 9.34
N LEU A 133 16.68 22.84 10.06
CA LEU A 133 17.90 22.05 10.29
C LEU A 133 18.45 21.45 9.00
N LEU A 134 17.59 20.92 8.13
CA LEU A 134 18.00 20.40 6.82
C LEU A 134 18.60 21.49 5.92
N SER A 135 18.07 22.72 6.01
CA SER A 135 18.61 23.87 5.27
C SER A 135 19.93 24.37 5.89
N GLN A 136 19.97 24.52 7.21
CA GLN A 136 21.10 25.07 7.95
C GLN A 136 22.34 24.17 7.84
N PHE A 137 22.16 22.85 7.93
CA PHE A 137 23.25 21.88 7.90
C PHE A 137 23.39 21.20 6.54
N HIS A 138 22.96 21.87 5.47
CA HIS A 138 23.18 21.39 4.11
C HIS A 138 24.68 21.18 3.84
N GLY A 139 25.05 20.00 3.34
CA GLY A 139 26.45 19.62 3.11
C GLY A 139 27.21 19.14 4.35
N HIS A 140 26.70 19.34 5.56
CA HIS A 140 27.32 18.90 6.81
C HIS A 140 26.86 17.49 7.21
N ARG A 141 27.37 16.48 6.49
CA ARG A 141 26.92 15.07 6.59
C ARG A 141 26.94 14.52 8.02
N SER A 142 28.04 14.73 8.77
CA SER A 142 28.18 14.23 10.14
C SER A 142 27.12 14.80 11.10
N ILE A 143 26.84 16.10 10.98
CA ILE A 143 25.79 16.76 11.77
C ILE A 143 24.41 16.21 11.39
N LEU A 144 24.12 16.05 10.10
CA LEU A 144 22.86 15.46 9.65
C LEU A 144 22.69 14.02 10.16
N ARG A 145 23.76 13.21 10.21
CA ARG A 145 23.72 11.88 10.85
C ARG A 145 23.35 11.98 12.33
N GLN A 146 23.98 12.88 13.09
CA GLN A 146 23.68 13.05 14.52
C GLN A 146 22.25 13.54 14.78
N LEU A 147 21.65 14.29 13.84
CA LEU A 147 20.29 14.82 13.98
C LEU A 147 19.19 13.83 13.55
N PHE A 148 19.45 13.01 12.53
CA PHE A 148 18.41 12.22 11.86
C PHE A 148 18.66 10.72 11.86
N LEU A 149 19.83 10.26 12.34
CA LEU A 149 20.07 8.87 12.68
C LEU A 149 20.04 8.68 14.19
N ARG A 150 19.47 7.55 14.62
CA ARG A 150 19.42 7.10 16.01
C ARG A 150 19.98 5.69 16.09
N GLU A 151 21.17 5.50 16.63
CA GLU A 151 21.88 4.20 16.61
C GLU A 151 21.97 3.59 15.19
N GLY A 152 22.23 4.45 14.18
CA GLY A 152 22.26 4.08 12.76
C GLY A 152 20.89 4.00 12.08
N TYR A 153 19.79 4.08 12.81
CA TYR A 153 18.44 4.05 12.24
C TYR A 153 18.00 5.39 11.69
N PHE A 154 17.54 5.42 10.44
CA PHE A 154 16.81 6.56 9.90
C PHE A 154 15.40 6.59 10.46
N TYR A 155 15.22 7.35 11.55
CA TYR A 155 14.06 7.20 12.42
C TYR A 155 13.34 8.52 12.68
N ALA A 156 12.00 8.48 12.59
CA ALA A 156 11.12 9.52 13.06
C ALA A 156 9.77 8.91 13.50
N ASP A 157 9.24 9.40 14.61
CA ASP A 157 7.96 9.01 15.20
C ASP A 157 6.89 10.12 15.08
N ASP A 158 7.29 11.33 14.66
CA ASP A 158 6.38 12.39 14.23
C ASP A 158 6.07 12.28 12.72
N PRO A 159 4.79 12.16 12.32
CA PRO A 159 4.40 12.00 10.91
C PRO A 159 4.88 13.15 10.01
N SER A 160 4.93 14.38 10.53
CA SER A 160 5.34 15.54 9.74
C SER A 160 6.85 15.58 9.55
N VAL A 161 7.63 15.24 10.59
CA VAL A 161 9.09 15.11 10.50
C VAL A 161 9.47 13.96 9.55
N ALA A 162 8.87 12.78 9.74
CA ALA A 162 9.09 11.59 8.92
C ALA A 162 8.95 11.91 7.43
N ARG A 163 7.87 12.62 7.06
CA ARG A 163 7.67 13.10 5.70
C ARG A 163 8.82 14.00 5.21
N GLN A 164 9.21 15.01 5.99
CA GLN A 164 10.22 15.97 5.53
C GLN A 164 11.58 15.31 5.30
N ILE A 165 12.00 14.43 6.22
CA ILE A 165 13.29 13.77 6.14
C ILE A 165 13.30 12.72 5.01
N ALA A 166 12.25 11.92 4.86
CA ALA A 166 12.19 10.87 3.83
C ALA A 166 12.22 11.44 2.40
N VAL A 167 11.72 12.66 2.19
CA VAL A 167 11.74 13.32 0.88
C VAL A 167 13.07 14.03 0.60
N ARG A 168 13.80 14.45 1.63
CA ARG A 168 14.96 15.37 1.47
C ARG A 168 16.30 14.73 1.76
N LEU A 169 16.37 13.71 2.59
CA LEU A 169 17.60 13.01 2.90
C LEU A 169 17.78 11.79 2.00
N SER A 170 19.05 11.51 1.71
CA SER A 170 19.51 10.39 0.90
C SER A 170 20.86 9.94 1.45
N LEU A 171 21.30 8.74 1.09
CA LEU A 171 22.54 8.16 1.62
C LEU A 171 23.76 9.07 1.36
N ASP A 172 23.85 9.70 0.19
CA ASP A 172 24.94 10.63 -0.19
C ASP A 172 24.98 11.95 0.60
N LYS A 173 23.84 12.32 1.21
CA LYS A 173 23.73 13.48 2.12
C LYS A 173 24.09 13.13 3.55
N LEU A 174 24.10 11.84 3.89
CA LEU A 174 24.41 11.35 5.23
C LEU A 174 25.81 10.74 5.29
N PHE A 175 26.32 10.13 4.23
CA PHE A 175 27.58 9.37 4.24
C PHE A 175 28.51 9.78 3.08
N ASP A 176 29.79 9.61 3.33
CA ASP A 176 30.89 9.78 2.38
C ASP A 176 31.83 8.56 2.33
N ALA A 177 31.65 7.58 3.22
CA ALA A 177 32.35 6.30 3.19
C ALA A 177 32.19 5.61 1.82
N PRO A 178 33.24 4.95 1.30
CA PRO A 178 33.18 4.30 -0.01
C PRO A 178 32.14 3.18 -0.07
N ARG A 179 31.91 2.50 1.06
CA ARG A 179 31.00 1.36 1.19
C ARG A 179 30.20 1.51 2.49
N ILE A 180 28.90 1.32 2.39
CA ILE A 180 27.98 1.32 3.53
C ILE A 180 27.07 0.10 3.46
N VAL A 181 26.58 -0.36 4.60
CA VAL A 181 25.58 -1.42 4.69
C VAL A 181 24.24 -0.79 5.03
N VAL A 182 23.23 -1.11 4.23
CA VAL A 182 21.83 -0.80 4.52
C VAL A 182 21.14 -2.08 4.96
N GLN A 183 20.70 -2.10 6.21
CA GLN A 183 19.87 -3.17 6.75
C GLN A 183 18.40 -2.73 6.76
N ARG A 184 17.60 -3.44 5.97
CA ARG A 184 16.16 -3.20 5.78
C ARG A 184 15.39 -4.46 6.12
N GLY A 185 14.59 -4.38 7.19
CA GLY A 185 13.95 -5.55 7.78
C GLY A 185 15.01 -6.62 8.05
N ALA A 186 14.72 -7.86 7.66
CA ALA A 186 15.65 -8.97 7.81
C ALA A 186 16.81 -9.01 6.79
N THR A 187 16.91 -8.05 5.86
CA THR A 187 17.91 -8.07 4.78
C THR A 187 19.03 -7.06 4.98
N LYS A 188 20.25 -7.44 4.59
CA LYS A 188 21.43 -6.56 4.56
C LYS A 188 21.93 -6.46 3.13
N ARG A 189 22.22 -5.24 2.68
CA ARG A 189 22.76 -5.00 1.34
C ARG A 189 23.88 -3.98 1.40
N VAL A 190 24.96 -4.25 0.69
CA VAL A 190 26.06 -3.31 0.55
C VAL A 190 25.74 -2.31 -0.55
N ALA A 191 25.94 -1.02 -0.25
CA ALA A 191 25.86 0.05 -1.20
C ALA A 191 27.24 0.70 -1.37
N VAL A 192 27.67 0.82 -2.62
CA VAL A 192 28.96 1.40 -3.02
C VAL A 192 28.75 2.80 -3.54
N ARG A 193 29.64 3.70 -3.14
CA ARG A 193 29.63 5.09 -3.61
C ARG A 193 30.19 5.17 -5.03
N ALA A 194 29.35 5.57 -5.97
CA ALA A 194 29.72 5.81 -7.36
C ALA A 194 30.53 7.12 -7.51
N THR A 195 31.12 7.32 -8.69
CA THR A 195 31.94 8.50 -9.01
C THR A 195 31.15 9.82 -8.99
N ASP A 196 29.84 9.77 -9.25
CA ASP A 196 28.94 10.92 -9.13
C ASP A 196 28.51 11.20 -7.67
N GLY A 197 29.03 10.43 -6.72
CA GLY A 197 28.79 10.56 -5.29
C GLY A 197 27.54 9.86 -4.76
N LYS A 198 26.73 9.24 -5.62
CA LYS A 198 25.53 8.49 -5.21
C LYS A 198 25.88 7.07 -4.79
N TYR A 199 25.04 6.47 -3.96
CA TYR A 199 25.18 5.07 -3.57
C TYR A 199 24.39 4.14 -4.49
N MET A 200 24.99 3.02 -4.85
CA MET A 200 24.40 1.97 -5.68
C MET A 200 24.52 0.63 -4.94
N PHE A 201 23.46 -0.16 -4.85
CA PHE A 201 23.53 -1.49 -4.26
C PHE A 201 24.35 -2.45 -5.15
N GLU A 202 25.16 -3.30 -4.51
CA GLU A 202 25.82 -4.42 -5.17
C GLU A 202 24.83 -5.56 -5.47
N GLY A 203 25.07 -6.31 -6.55
CA GLY A 203 24.44 -7.62 -6.77
C GLY A 203 22.94 -7.64 -7.15
N GLY A 204 22.47 -6.74 -8.02
CA GLY A 204 21.12 -6.84 -8.60
C GLY A 204 21.06 -7.74 -9.84
N GLU A 205 19.97 -8.48 -10.03
CA GLU A 205 19.74 -9.32 -11.23
C GLU A 205 19.89 -8.53 -12.54
N ALA A 206 19.49 -7.26 -12.54
CA ALA A 206 19.58 -6.37 -13.70
C ALA A 206 20.81 -5.43 -13.67
N GLY A 207 21.79 -5.68 -12.78
CA GLY A 207 22.95 -4.82 -12.53
C GLY A 207 22.75 -3.81 -11.37
N PRO A 208 23.71 -2.88 -11.17
CA PRO A 208 23.68 -1.92 -10.07
C PRO A 208 22.40 -1.09 -10.05
N GLU A 209 21.81 -0.92 -8.88
CA GLU A 209 20.60 -0.11 -8.69
C GLU A 209 20.81 1.01 -7.67
N PRO A 210 20.15 2.17 -7.83
CA PRO A 210 20.28 3.26 -6.85
C PRO A 210 19.89 2.81 -5.45
N ALA A 211 20.80 3.00 -4.49
CA ALA A 211 20.53 2.72 -3.09
C ALA A 211 19.69 3.85 -2.50
N GLN A 212 18.41 3.55 -2.24
CA GLN A 212 17.49 4.49 -1.62
C GLN A 212 17.41 4.28 -0.12
N LEU A 213 17.33 5.39 0.61
CA LEU A 213 17.12 5.42 2.05
C LEU A 213 15.62 5.41 2.35
N LEU A 214 15.15 4.43 3.11
CA LEU A 214 13.79 4.37 3.64
C LEU A 214 13.77 4.64 5.14
N LEU A 215 12.66 5.17 5.63
CA LEU A 215 12.45 5.26 7.07
C LEU A 215 12.51 3.85 7.67
N PHE A 216 13.19 3.75 8.81
CA PHE A 216 13.51 2.54 9.56
C PHE A 216 14.62 1.66 8.97
N ASP A 217 15.25 2.07 7.87
CA ASP A 217 16.54 1.49 7.48
C ASP A 217 17.58 1.76 8.59
N ARG A 218 18.38 0.74 8.89
CA ARG A 218 19.60 0.89 9.70
C ARG A 218 20.79 0.96 8.77
N VAL A 219 21.58 2.02 8.88
CA VAL A 219 22.71 2.29 7.98
C VAL A 219 23.99 2.49 8.79
N TYR A 220 25.05 1.82 8.36
CA TYR A 220 26.37 1.89 8.99
C TYR A 220 27.47 1.71 7.95
N GLU A 221 28.69 2.14 8.28
CA GLU A 221 29.85 1.96 7.41
C GLU A 221 30.28 0.49 7.41
N GLU A 222 30.68 -0.03 6.26
CA GLU A 222 31.12 -1.43 6.17
C GLU A 222 32.38 -1.64 7.03
N GLY A 223 32.40 -2.73 7.80
CA GLY A 223 33.48 -3.03 8.75
C GLY A 223 33.30 -2.42 10.14
N THR A 224 32.27 -1.60 10.36
CA THR A 224 31.86 -1.18 11.71
C THR A 224 30.90 -2.20 12.32
N ASP A 225 30.96 -2.39 13.64
CA ASP A 225 29.96 -3.17 14.37
C ASP A 225 28.79 -2.25 14.76
N PRO A 226 27.60 -2.41 14.15
CA PRO A 226 26.46 -1.60 14.50
C PRO A 226 25.81 -2.04 15.83
N GLY A 227 26.19 -3.19 16.39
CA GLY A 227 25.52 -3.87 17.50
C GLY A 227 24.24 -4.60 17.07
N GLU A 228 23.53 -5.17 18.03
CA GLU A 228 22.28 -5.93 17.78
C GLU A 228 21.19 -5.05 17.16
N PRO A 229 20.39 -5.57 16.20
CA PRO A 229 19.29 -4.82 15.60
C PRO A 229 18.11 -4.68 16.56
N LEU A 230 17.56 -3.47 16.61
CA LEU A 230 16.37 -3.12 17.38
C LEU A 230 15.06 -3.39 16.63
N HIS A 231 15.10 -3.46 15.30
CA HIS A 231 13.92 -3.72 14.49
C HIS A 231 13.66 -5.22 14.36
N ILE A 232 12.39 -5.59 14.26
CA ILE A 232 11.89 -6.94 13.95
C ILE A 232 11.04 -6.84 12.68
N ASP A 233 11.40 -7.62 11.66
CA ASP A 233 10.60 -7.82 10.46
C ASP A 233 9.65 -9.00 10.67
N VAL A 234 8.36 -8.68 10.73
CA VAL A 234 7.29 -9.68 10.90
C VAL A 234 6.69 -10.12 9.57
N ARG A 235 6.92 -9.38 8.47
CA ARG A 235 6.17 -9.59 7.22
C ARG A 235 6.39 -10.97 6.63
N GLU A 236 7.62 -11.46 6.66
CA GLU A 236 7.95 -12.79 6.13
C GLU A 236 7.23 -13.88 6.93
N ALA A 237 7.23 -13.77 8.26
CA ALA A 237 6.51 -14.68 9.14
C ALA A 237 5.02 -14.69 8.84
N LEU A 238 4.42 -13.50 8.68
CA LEU A 238 3.00 -13.37 8.38
C LEU A 238 2.66 -13.94 7.00
N ALA A 239 3.44 -13.59 5.98
CA ALA A 239 3.21 -14.01 4.60
C ALA A 239 3.33 -15.54 4.44
N ARG A 240 4.36 -16.17 5.04
CA ARG A 240 4.53 -17.64 5.00
C ARG A 240 3.42 -18.40 5.71
N ASN A 241 2.82 -17.79 6.72
CA ASN A 241 1.78 -18.43 7.53
C ASN A 241 0.37 -17.98 7.14
N SER A 242 0.22 -17.27 6.03
CA SER A 242 -1.08 -16.78 5.54
C SER A 242 -1.84 -15.93 6.57
N ILE A 243 -1.11 -15.12 7.34
CA ILE A 243 -1.68 -14.19 8.33
C ILE A 243 -1.93 -12.84 7.67
N ASP A 244 -3.14 -12.28 7.88
CA ASP A 244 -3.53 -10.98 7.34
C ASP A 244 -2.95 -9.80 8.13
N GLN A 245 -2.93 -9.91 9.46
CA GLN A 245 -2.59 -8.82 10.36
C GLN A 245 -2.07 -9.36 11.70
N LEU A 246 -1.21 -8.59 12.36
CA LEU A 246 -0.68 -8.86 13.69
C LEU A 246 -0.95 -7.68 14.64
N ARG A 247 -1.54 -7.95 15.81
CA ARG A 247 -1.59 -7.03 16.94
C ARG A 247 -0.54 -7.46 17.96
N VAL A 248 0.48 -6.64 18.17
CA VAL A 248 1.52 -6.92 19.16
C VAL A 248 0.96 -6.69 20.56
N LEU A 249 0.98 -7.72 21.40
CA LEU A 249 0.53 -7.63 22.79
C LEU A 249 1.72 -7.47 23.75
N ARG A 250 2.77 -8.25 23.53
CA ARG A 250 3.98 -8.26 24.35
C ARG A 250 5.17 -8.65 23.48
N MET A 251 6.33 -8.08 23.78
CA MET A 251 7.59 -8.46 23.17
C MET A 251 8.62 -8.59 24.27
N THR A 252 9.48 -9.59 24.16
CA THR A 252 10.60 -9.86 25.07
C THR A 252 11.89 -9.90 24.24
N GLU A 253 13.01 -10.26 24.84
CA GLU A 253 14.24 -10.44 24.05
C GLU A 253 14.15 -11.61 23.07
N ARG A 254 13.35 -12.63 23.37
CA ARG A 254 13.29 -13.88 22.58
C ARG A 254 11.96 -14.11 21.90
N THR A 255 10.88 -13.49 22.35
CA THR A 255 9.54 -13.77 21.86
C THR A 255 8.76 -12.51 21.53
N LEU A 256 7.82 -12.65 20.59
CA LEU A 256 6.76 -11.69 20.34
C LEU A 256 5.43 -12.43 20.48
N LEU A 257 4.64 -12.02 21.47
CA LEU A 257 3.27 -12.47 21.66
C LEU A 257 2.33 -11.45 21.03
N GLY A 258 1.41 -11.94 20.21
CA GLY A 258 0.41 -11.10 19.57
C GLY A 258 -0.90 -11.82 19.32
N GLU A 259 -1.87 -11.09 18.77
CA GLU A 259 -3.04 -11.67 18.11
C GLU A 259 -2.81 -11.62 16.60
N VAL A 260 -3.01 -12.73 15.91
CA VAL A 260 -2.94 -12.80 14.45
C VAL A 260 -4.33 -12.96 13.87
N ARG A 261 -4.57 -12.33 12.72
CA ARG A 261 -5.84 -12.40 12.01
C ARG A 261 -5.77 -13.38 10.84
N TYR A 262 -6.73 -14.29 10.80
CA TYR A 262 -7.07 -15.11 9.65
C TYR A 262 -8.49 -14.76 9.21
N ASP A 263 -8.61 -13.94 8.18
CA ASP A 263 -9.87 -13.34 7.71
C ASP A 263 -10.59 -12.54 8.81
N ASP A 264 -11.65 -13.08 9.40
CA ASP A 264 -12.41 -12.48 10.49
C ASP A 264 -12.09 -13.10 11.88
N VAL A 265 -11.24 -14.14 11.93
CA VAL A 265 -10.84 -14.83 13.16
C VAL A 265 -9.55 -14.22 13.70
N TRP A 266 -9.54 -13.89 14.99
CA TRP A 266 -8.35 -13.47 15.72
C TRP A 266 -7.95 -14.54 16.73
N VAL A 267 -6.70 -14.97 16.70
CA VAL A 267 -6.15 -15.96 17.63
C VAL A 267 -4.86 -15.43 18.23
N LYS A 268 -4.54 -15.82 19.47
CA LYS A 268 -3.22 -15.54 20.05
C LYS A 268 -2.16 -16.34 19.30
N ALA A 269 -0.98 -15.75 19.13
CA ALA A 269 0.15 -16.41 18.49
C ALA A 269 1.45 -15.97 19.14
N LEU A 270 2.37 -16.93 19.23
CA LEU A 270 3.71 -16.74 19.73
C LEU A 270 4.70 -16.81 18.56
N PHE A 271 5.62 -15.87 18.53
CA PHE A 271 6.70 -15.81 17.56
C PHE A 271 8.04 -15.88 18.28
N ASP A 272 8.95 -16.69 17.77
CA ASP A 272 10.36 -16.65 18.15
C ASP A 272 11.05 -15.49 17.43
N LEU A 273 11.94 -14.82 18.15
CA LEU A 273 12.76 -13.72 17.64
C LEU A 273 14.22 -14.14 17.55
N ASN A 274 14.80 -14.05 16.37
CA ASN A 274 16.23 -14.23 16.14
C ASN A 274 16.81 -13.01 15.40
N GLY A 275 17.52 -12.16 16.13
CA GLY A 275 17.99 -10.87 15.61
C GLY A 275 16.80 -10.04 15.08
N PRO A 276 16.78 -9.68 13.78
CA PRO A 276 15.68 -8.94 13.17
C PRO A 276 14.56 -9.82 12.61
N GLU A 277 14.68 -11.15 12.65
CA GLU A 277 13.71 -12.08 12.07
C GLU A 277 12.71 -12.56 13.12
N ALA A 278 11.43 -12.55 12.76
CA ALA A 278 10.38 -13.25 13.50
C ALA A 278 10.04 -14.57 12.79
N ARG A 279 9.74 -15.60 13.57
CA ARG A 279 9.22 -16.88 13.08
C ARG A 279 8.01 -17.27 13.91
N LEU A 280 6.89 -17.59 13.27
CA LEU A 280 5.73 -18.12 13.99
C LEU A 280 6.12 -19.45 14.63
N ASP A 281 6.01 -19.53 15.96
CA ASP A 281 6.18 -20.78 16.70
C ASP A 281 4.84 -21.51 16.76
N CYS A 282 3.80 -20.86 17.29
CA CYS A 282 2.46 -21.44 17.34
C CYS A 282 1.35 -20.37 17.26
N ALA A 283 0.17 -20.80 16.84
CA ALA A 283 -1.06 -20.01 16.90
C ALA A 283 -2.11 -20.81 17.68
N LEU A 284 -2.68 -20.20 18.72
CA LEU A 284 -3.64 -20.80 19.64
C LEU A 284 -5.04 -20.84 19.00
N VAL A 285 -5.19 -21.69 17.98
CA VAL A 285 -6.45 -21.92 17.27
C VAL A 285 -7.27 -22.94 18.04
N ARG A 286 -8.50 -22.59 18.41
CA ARG A 286 -9.39 -23.55 19.05
C ARG A 286 -9.78 -24.65 18.06
N PRO A 287 -9.89 -25.91 18.48
CA PRO A 287 -10.24 -27.01 17.58
C PRO A 287 -11.52 -26.78 16.75
N GLU A 288 -12.53 -26.10 17.30
CA GLU A 288 -13.76 -25.75 16.58
C GLU A 288 -13.58 -24.67 15.50
N GLU A 289 -12.53 -23.86 15.57
CA GLU A 289 -12.21 -22.80 14.60
C GLU A 289 -11.26 -23.27 13.50
N GLN A 290 -10.68 -24.48 13.63
CA GLN A 290 -9.62 -24.98 12.78
C GLN A 290 -10.01 -25.00 11.29
N ALA A 291 -11.21 -25.49 10.96
CA ALA A 291 -11.68 -25.54 9.58
C ALA A 291 -11.83 -24.14 8.95
N LYS A 292 -12.28 -23.17 9.76
CA LYS A 292 -12.44 -21.78 9.34
C LYS A 292 -11.09 -21.11 9.10
N VAL A 293 -10.14 -21.30 10.02
CA VAL A 293 -8.76 -20.81 9.90
C VAL A 293 -8.06 -21.44 8.70
N GLN A 294 -8.22 -22.74 8.46
CA GLN A 294 -7.62 -23.39 7.30
C GLN A 294 -8.17 -22.83 5.98
N ALA A 295 -9.50 -22.65 5.87
CA ALA A 295 -10.09 -22.03 4.69
C ALA A 295 -9.61 -20.58 4.47
N ALA A 296 -9.40 -19.82 5.56
CA ALA A 296 -8.82 -18.48 5.49
C ALA A 296 -7.35 -18.52 5.02
N LYS A 297 -6.55 -19.45 5.55
CA LYS A 297 -5.16 -19.68 5.13
C LYS A 297 -5.05 -20.00 3.65
N ASP A 298 -5.94 -20.82 3.11
CA ASP A 298 -5.97 -21.17 1.69
C ASP A 298 -6.27 -19.96 0.81
N ARG A 299 -7.24 -19.11 1.21
CA ARG A 299 -7.55 -17.85 0.51
C ARG A 299 -6.37 -16.87 0.55
N ALA A 300 -5.77 -16.70 1.73
CA ALA A 300 -4.64 -15.81 1.94
C ALA A 300 -3.38 -16.28 1.17
N PHE A 301 -3.15 -17.59 1.08
CA PHE A 301 -2.08 -18.18 0.26
C PHE A 301 -2.26 -17.81 -1.22
N ARG A 302 -3.46 -18.04 -1.78
CA ARG A 302 -3.77 -17.69 -3.18
C ARG A 302 -3.57 -16.20 -3.43
N ARG A 303 -4.06 -15.35 -2.53
CA ARG A 303 -3.85 -13.90 -2.61
C ARG A 303 -2.36 -13.55 -2.58
N ALA A 304 -1.57 -14.12 -1.67
CA ALA A 304 -0.14 -13.84 -1.58
C ALA A 304 0.62 -14.25 -2.86
N ALA A 305 0.29 -15.39 -3.45
CA ALA A 305 0.86 -15.85 -4.71
C ALA A 305 0.52 -14.90 -5.88
N VAL A 306 -0.74 -14.45 -5.98
CA VAL A 306 -1.17 -13.45 -6.98
C VAL A 306 -0.44 -12.13 -6.77
N VAL A 307 -0.47 -11.60 -5.54
CA VAL A 307 0.18 -10.32 -5.18
C VAL A 307 1.67 -10.34 -5.52
N ARG A 308 2.35 -11.47 -5.31
CA ARG A 308 3.75 -11.63 -5.70
C ARG A 308 3.95 -11.43 -7.21
N GLN A 309 3.11 -12.03 -8.05
CA GLN A 309 3.20 -11.85 -9.50
C GLN A 309 2.89 -10.39 -9.90
N LEU A 310 1.85 -9.79 -9.31
CA LEU A 310 1.54 -8.38 -9.57
C LEU A 310 2.70 -7.46 -9.17
N ARG A 311 3.31 -7.66 -7.99
CA ARG A 311 4.47 -6.89 -7.53
C ARG A 311 5.64 -7.00 -8.48
N ARG A 312 5.92 -8.20 -9.01
CA ARG A 312 6.98 -8.41 -10.01
C ARG A 312 6.75 -7.53 -11.25
N GLN A 313 5.53 -7.52 -11.78
CA GLN A 313 5.21 -6.73 -12.98
C GLN A 313 5.14 -5.22 -12.70
N ILE A 314 4.67 -4.82 -11.52
CA ILE A 314 4.71 -3.42 -11.07
C ILE A 314 6.16 -2.93 -11.02
N VAL A 315 7.04 -3.68 -10.34
CA VAL A 315 8.45 -3.32 -10.20
C VAL A 315 9.13 -3.27 -11.56
N TRP A 316 8.86 -4.24 -12.44
CA TRP A 316 9.38 -4.23 -13.80
C TRP A 316 8.97 -2.95 -14.56
N GLN A 317 7.68 -2.58 -14.54
CA GLN A 317 7.21 -1.36 -15.23
C GLN A 317 7.83 -0.08 -14.65
N VAL A 318 8.02 -0.03 -13.32
CA VAL A 318 8.68 1.09 -12.63
C VAL A 318 10.16 1.19 -13.00
N GLN A 319 10.85 0.06 -13.09
CA GLN A 319 12.26 0.01 -13.47
C GLN A 319 12.47 0.31 -14.95
N ALA A 320 11.59 -0.18 -15.82
CA ALA A 320 11.58 0.14 -17.25
C ALA A 320 11.31 1.64 -17.48
N GLY A 321 10.55 2.27 -16.58
CA GLY A 321 10.22 3.68 -16.68
C GLY A 321 9.42 3.98 -17.93
N LEU A 322 8.41 3.14 -18.22
CA LEU A 322 7.57 3.24 -19.40
C LEU A 322 7.03 4.67 -19.58
N PRO A 323 6.98 5.19 -20.81
CA PRO A 323 6.59 6.57 -21.05
C PRO A 323 5.12 6.77 -20.70
N PHE A 324 4.81 7.91 -20.10
CA PHE A 324 3.42 8.35 -20.00
C PHE A 324 2.94 8.77 -21.40
N ASP A 325 1.69 8.44 -21.72
CA ASP A 325 1.13 8.69 -23.04
C ASP A 325 0.64 10.13 -23.21
N GLU A 326 1.58 11.06 -23.04
CA GLU A 326 1.42 12.49 -23.21
C GLU A 326 2.57 12.99 -24.10
N PRO A 327 2.29 13.59 -25.28
CA PRO A 327 3.32 14.15 -26.14
C PRO A 327 4.13 15.24 -25.44
N LYS A 328 5.46 15.28 -25.66
CA LYS A 328 6.35 16.33 -25.14
C LYS A 328 5.89 17.73 -25.56
N THR A 329 5.51 17.86 -26.84
CA THR A 329 4.83 19.03 -27.38
C THR A 329 3.38 18.68 -27.64
N GLU A 330 2.47 19.21 -26.83
CA GLU A 330 1.04 18.92 -26.94
C GLU A 330 0.27 20.03 -27.68
N ARG A 331 -0.75 19.65 -28.46
CA ARG A 331 -1.70 20.56 -29.13
C ARG A 331 -3.14 20.13 -28.81
N GLY A 332 -3.77 20.77 -27.82
CA GLY A 332 -5.06 20.32 -27.29
C GLY A 332 -4.88 19.20 -26.28
N GLN A 333 -5.88 18.33 -26.12
CA GLN A 333 -5.77 17.12 -25.29
C GLN A 333 -5.47 15.94 -26.22
N GLN A 334 -4.24 15.43 -26.15
CA GLN A 334 -3.73 14.33 -27.01
C GLN A 334 -3.30 13.11 -26.20
N ASP A 335 -3.70 13.02 -24.93
CA ASP A 335 -3.50 11.84 -24.09
C ASP A 335 -3.98 10.58 -24.82
N GLY A 336 -3.05 9.64 -25.01
CA GLY A 336 -3.34 8.37 -25.64
C GLY A 336 -2.90 8.23 -27.10
N GLU A 337 -2.46 9.31 -27.75
CA GLU A 337 -2.05 9.25 -29.15
C GLU A 337 -0.65 8.62 -29.37
N LEU A 338 0.27 8.73 -28.39
CA LEU A 338 1.61 8.16 -28.52
C LEU A 338 1.55 6.64 -28.57
N ARG A 339 0.68 5.97 -27.80
CA ARG A 339 0.55 4.49 -27.86
C ARG A 339 0.23 4.01 -29.28
N ARG A 340 -0.73 4.65 -29.96
CA ARG A 340 -1.10 4.28 -31.32
C ARG A 340 0.09 4.42 -32.27
N ARG A 341 0.79 5.56 -32.21
CA ARG A 341 1.99 5.81 -33.04
C ARG A 341 3.12 4.85 -32.73
N TRP A 342 3.28 4.49 -31.45
CA TRP A 342 4.25 3.52 -30.99
C TRP A 342 3.92 2.12 -31.53
N GLU A 343 2.66 1.68 -31.48
CA GLU A 343 2.23 0.37 -32.02
C GLU A 343 2.49 0.28 -33.53
N ASP A 344 2.09 1.31 -34.30
CA ASP A 344 2.36 1.38 -35.74
C ASP A 344 3.86 1.25 -36.04
N ALA A 345 4.70 1.93 -35.26
CA ALA A 345 6.14 1.90 -35.42
C ALA A 345 6.76 0.56 -35.00
N TYR A 346 6.29 -0.01 -33.89
CA TYR A 346 6.71 -1.30 -33.36
C TYR A 346 6.44 -2.42 -34.37
N PHE A 347 5.21 -2.54 -34.85
CA PHE A 347 4.84 -3.58 -35.82
C PHE A 347 5.46 -3.36 -37.20
N ALA A 348 5.78 -2.11 -37.56
CA ALA A 348 6.58 -1.81 -38.76
C ALA A 348 8.09 -2.06 -38.59
N GLY A 349 8.55 -2.56 -37.44
CA GLY A 349 9.97 -2.82 -37.16
C GLY A 349 10.83 -1.56 -37.06
N LYS A 350 10.24 -0.39 -36.80
CA LYS A 350 10.95 0.87 -36.66
C LYS A 350 11.58 0.99 -35.26
N LEU A 351 12.66 1.77 -35.18
CA LEU A 351 13.32 2.08 -33.90
C LEU A 351 12.79 3.36 -33.25
N THR A 352 12.20 4.24 -34.05
CA THR A 352 11.69 5.55 -33.61
C THR A 352 10.39 5.90 -34.32
N TYR A 353 9.62 6.80 -33.71
CA TYR A 353 8.44 7.43 -34.31
C TYR A 353 8.41 8.92 -33.97
N THR A 354 7.63 9.70 -34.73
CA THR A 354 7.53 11.14 -34.54
C THR A 354 6.09 11.57 -34.25
N MET A 355 5.94 12.58 -33.40
CA MET A 355 4.67 13.24 -33.12
C MET A 355 4.93 14.70 -32.77
N ASN A 356 4.17 15.61 -33.38
CA ASN A 356 4.28 17.07 -33.16
C ASN A 356 5.69 17.66 -33.33
N GLY A 357 6.54 17.02 -34.15
CA GLY A 357 7.93 17.42 -34.38
C GLY A 357 8.95 16.78 -33.42
N ASP A 358 8.47 16.10 -32.37
CA ASP A 358 9.31 15.36 -31.42
C ASP A 358 9.54 13.93 -31.89
N THR A 359 10.76 13.42 -31.63
CA THR A 359 11.13 12.02 -31.86
C THR A 359 11.06 11.23 -30.55
N TYR A 360 10.49 10.03 -30.65
CA TYR A 360 10.31 9.07 -29.57
C TYR A 360 10.95 7.74 -29.95
N GLN A 361 11.38 6.99 -28.93
CA GLN A 361 11.99 5.66 -29.10
C GLN A 361 10.94 4.57 -29.00
N VAL A 362 11.07 3.51 -29.81
CA VAL A 362 10.23 2.30 -29.70
C VAL A 362 10.74 1.37 -28.60
N PHE A 363 12.06 1.31 -28.44
CA PHE A 363 12.74 0.46 -27.46
C PHE A 363 13.64 1.29 -26.54
N ASP A 364 13.91 0.78 -25.35
CA ASP A 364 14.94 1.34 -24.48
C ASP A 364 16.36 0.95 -24.97
N LYS A 365 17.38 1.37 -24.22
CA LYS A 365 18.78 1.06 -24.54
C LYS A 365 19.13 -0.43 -24.46
N PHE A 366 18.34 -1.22 -23.74
CA PHE A 366 18.51 -2.66 -23.59
C PHE A 366 17.71 -3.45 -24.64
N GLY A 367 16.85 -2.77 -25.42
CA GLY A 367 15.99 -3.38 -26.43
C GLY A 367 14.61 -3.74 -25.91
N HIS A 368 14.23 -3.29 -24.71
CA HIS A 368 12.89 -3.53 -24.17
C HIS A 368 11.86 -2.56 -24.79
N PRO A 369 10.66 -3.05 -25.15
CA PRO A 369 9.59 -2.21 -25.69
C PRO A 369 9.17 -1.08 -24.74
N MET A 370 9.20 0.17 -25.22
CA MET A 370 8.82 1.38 -24.47
C MET A 370 7.35 1.74 -24.70
N THR A 371 6.45 0.84 -24.31
CA THR A 371 5.00 0.97 -24.47
C THR A 371 4.44 2.20 -23.73
N PRO A 372 3.92 3.24 -24.41
CA PRO A 372 3.26 4.36 -23.74
C PRO A 372 2.00 3.92 -23.00
N GLN A 373 1.79 4.51 -21.82
CA GLN A 373 0.69 4.15 -20.90
C GLN A 373 0.04 5.39 -20.29
N VAL A 374 -1.28 5.37 -20.13
CA VAL A 374 -1.98 6.24 -19.16
C VAL A 374 -2.17 5.52 -17.82
N CYS A 375 -2.74 6.20 -16.81
CA CYS A 375 -2.91 5.64 -15.46
C CYS A 375 -3.63 4.28 -15.43
N VAL A 376 -4.70 4.11 -16.23
CA VAL A 376 -5.47 2.86 -16.24
C VAL A 376 -4.76 1.75 -17.01
N ASP A 377 -3.97 2.09 -18.05
CA ASP A 377 -3.13 1.10 -18.76
C ASP A 377 -2.15 0.43 -17.80
N PHE A 378 -1.60 1.18 -16.83
CA PHE A 378 -0.74 0.59 -15.80
C PHE A 378 -1.47 -0.51 -15.01
N LEU A 379 -2.76 -0.35 -14.72
CA LEU A 379 -3.52 -1.37 -14.01
C LEU A 379 -3.79 -2.60 -14.88
N THR A 380 -4.37 -2.38 -16.06
CA THR A 380 -4.75 -3.47 -16.97
C THR A 380 -3.53 -4.21 -17.48
N GLU A 381 -2.48 -3.51 -17.93
CA GLU A 381 -1.25 -4.17 -18.40
C GLU A 381 -0.49 -4.88 -17.28
N THR A 382 -0.57 -4.44 -16.02
CA THR A 382 0.00 -5.22 -14.91
C THR A 382 -0.68 -6.59 -14.80
N LEU A 383 -2.01 -6.63 -14.90
CA LEU A 383 -2.79 -7.87 -14.85
C LEU A 383 -2.49 -8.76 -16.08
N GLU A 384 -2.45 -8.17 -17.28
CA GLU A 384 -2.11 -8.90 -18.51
C GLU A 384 -0.69 -9.47 -18.45
N ARG A 385 0.30 -8.67 -18.03
CA ARG A 385 1.70 -9.11 -17.89
C ARG A 385 1.84 -10.21 -16.85
N ALA A 386 1.09 -10.12 -15.76
CA ALA A 386 1.06 -11.19 -14.76
C ALA A 386 0.45 -12.48 -15.34
N GLY A 387 -0.52 -12.36 -16.24
CA GLY A 387 -1.07 -13.47 -17.03
C GLY A 387 -0.22 -13.90 -18.23
N GLY A 388 0.99 -13.35 -18.41
CA GLY A 388 1.94 -13.76 -19.46
C GLY A 388 1.98 -12.86 -20.70
N MET A 389 1.32 -11.70 -20.72
CA MET A 389 1.40 -10.76 -21.84
C MET A 389 2.76 -10.06 -21.89
N TYR A 390 3.37 -9.98 -23.08
CA TYR A 390 4.52 -9.12 -23.34
C TYR A 390 4.64 -8.75 -24.81
N TYR A 391 5.35 -7.65 -25.08
CA TYR A 391 5.83 -7.31 -26.41
C TYR A 391 7.22 -7.89 -26.60
N ALA A 392 7.50 -8.49 -27.75
CA ALA A 392 8.81 -9.04 -28.05
C ALA A 392 9.90 -7.96 -28.05
N ASP A 393 11.06 -8.28 -27.47
CA ASP A 393 12.24 -7.40 -27.43
C ASP A 393 12.83 -7.16 -28.83
N ARG A 394 13.62 -6.09 -28.94
CA ARG A 394 14.36 -5.74 -30.16
C ARG A 394 15.22 -6.90 -30.63
N GLY A 395 15.15 -7.22 -31.92
CA GLY A 395 15.89 -8.32 -32.55
C GLY A 395 15.07 -9.60 -32.74
N ARG A 396 13.85 -9.64 -32.17
CA ARG A 396 12.82 -10.64 -32.52
C ARG A 396 11.78 -10.01 -33.47
N PRO A 397 11.02 -10.83 -34.22
CA PRO A 397 9.86 -10.33 -34.96
C PRO A 397 8.91 -9.55 -34.05
N PRO A 398 8.42 -8.36 -34.46
CA PRO A 398 7.47 -7.60 -33.66
C PRO A 398 6.19 -8.39 -33.41
N GLU A 399 5.88 -8.64 -32.15
CA GLU A 399 4.71 -9.42 -31.73
C GLU A 399 4.25 -8.97 -30.34
N LYS A 400 2.93 -8.84 -30.17
CA LYS A 400 2.29 -8.77 -28.85
C LYS A 400 1.83 -10.17 -28.48
N ILE A 401 2.56 -10.81 -27.59
CA ILE A 401 2.20 -12.13 -27.07
C ILE A 401 1.09 -11.95 -26.06
N ARG A 402 -0.04 -12.64 -26.30
CA ARG A 402 -1.21 -12.57 -25.43
C ARG A 402 -1.04 -13.52 -24.25
N GLY A 403 -1.41 -13.01 -23.08
CA GLY A 403 -1.50 -13.83 -21.87
C GLY A 403 -2.87 -14.50 -21.74
N THR A 404 -3.16 -15.01 -20.54
CA THR A 404 -4.47 -15.56 -20.17
C THR A 404 -5.54 -14.48 -19.99
N LEU A 405 -5.14 -13.20 -19.97
CA LEU A 405 -6.01 -12.03 -19.89
C LEU A 405 -5.66 -11.06 -21.04
N ASP A 406 -6.69 -10.54 -21.72
CA ASP A 406 -6.57 -9.55 -22.78
C ASP A 406 -7.64 -8.45 -22.61
N PHE A 407 -7.24 -7.32 -22.06
CA PHE A 407 -8.12 -6.18 -21.85
C PHE A 407 -8.38 -5.38 -23.13
N ASP A 408 -7.62 -5.58 -24.22
CA ASP A 408 -8.00 -5.05 -25.52
C ASP A 408 -9.29 -5.72 -25.99
N GLU A 409 -9.43 -7.02 -25.80
CA GLU A 409 -10.63 -7.77 -26.15
C GLU A 409 -11.79 -7.47 -25.17
N LEU A 410 -11.50 -7.50 -23.86
CA LEU A 410 -12.53 -7.33 -22.82
C LEU A 410 -13.12 -5.93 -22.77
N LEU A 411 -12.31 -4.89 -23.01
CA LEU A 411 -12.74 -3.48 -22.95
C LEU A 411 -12.86 -2.82 -24.34
N ARG A 412 -12.41 -3.49 -25.41
CA ARG A 412 -12.43 -2.97 -26.78
C ARG A 412 -11.73 -1.60 -26.86
N GLY A 413 -12.16 -0.74 -27.79
CA GLY A 413 -11.60 0.61 -27.98
C GLY A 413 -11.70 1.55 -26.77
N GLU A 414 -12.29 1.11 -25.66
CA GLU A 414 -12.50 1.91 -24.45
C GLU A 414 -11.51 1.58 -23.33
N ARG A 415 -10.55 0.65 -23.54
CA ARG A 415 -9.61 0.17 -22.51
C ARG A 415 -8.86 1.26 -21.74
N ARG A 416 -8.67 2.41 -22.40
CA ARG A 416 -7.87 3.54 -21.90
C ARG A 416 -8.67 4.51 -21.03
N ARG A 417 -9.96 4.25 -20.83
CA ARG A 417 -10.82 5.03 -19.94
C ARG A 417 -11.01 4.30 -18.62
N GLU A 418 -10.65 4.96 -17.51
CA GLU A 418 -10.92 4.42 -16.16
C GLU A 418 -12.39 4.01 -15.99
N ALA A 419 -13.33 4.83 -16.50
CA ALA A 419 -14.75 4.54 -16.40
C ALA A 419 -15.14 3.23 -17.11
N ALA A 420 -14.48 2.86 -18.22
CA ALA A 420 -14.73 1.60 -18.91
C ALA A 420 -14.29 0.41 -18.06
N PHE A 421 -13.08 0.47 -17.47
CA PHE A 421 -12.60 -0.57 -16.55
C PHE A 421 -13.51 -0.69 -15.31
N ARG A 422 -13.95 0.42 -14.73
CA ARG A 422 -14.88 0.43 -13.59
C ARG A 422 -16.25 -0.15 -13.95
N ASN A 423 -16.80 0.17 -15.11
CA ASN A 423 -18.06 -0.39 -15.59
C ASN A 423 -17.93 -1.89 -15.86
N PHE A 424 -16.80 -2.32 -16.44
CA PHE A 424 -16.49 -3.73 -16.64
C PHE A 424 -16.41 -4.49 -15.31
N ALA A 425 -15.72 -3.95 -14.30
CA ALA A 425 -15.65 -4.54 -12.97
C ALA A 425 -17.05 -4.66 -12.34
N ARG A 426 -17.92 -3.65 -12.49
CA ARG A 426 -19.31 -3.69 -12.02
C ARG A 426 -20.13 -4.78 -12.72
N ALA A 427 -19.93 -4.98 -14.02
CA ALA A 427 -20.63 -5.98 -14.81
C ALA A 427 -20.13 -7.41 -14.56
N ASN A 428 -18.94 -7.59 -13.99
CA ASN A 428 -18.30 -8.90 -13.77
C ASN A 428 -17.98 -9.13 -12.28
N PRO A 429 -19.01 -9.26 -11.41
CA PRO A 429 -18.81 -9.38 -9.97
C PRO A 429 -18.10 -10.67 -9.53
N SER A 430 -18.06 -11.70 -10.38
CA SER A 430 -17.28 -12.90 -10.14
C SER A 430 -15.77 -12.65 -10.25
N TRP A 431 -15.36 -11.66 -11.04
CA TRP A 431 -13.95 -11.32 -11.31
C TRP A 431 -13.49 -10.14 -10.46
N PHE A 432 -14.39 -9.21 -10.12
CA PHE A 432 -14.06 -8.00 -9.37
C PHE A 432 -15.12 -7.66 -8.33
N SER A 433 -14.69 -7.11 -7.20
CA SER A 433 -15.56 -6.45 -6.23
C SER A 433 -15.35 -4.94 -6.30
N LEU A 434 -16.43 -4.18 -6.49
CA LEU A 434 -16.40 -2.72 -6.57
C LEU A 434 -16.97 -2.11 -5.29
N LEU A 435 -16.24 -1.16 -4.71
CA LEU A 435 -16.71 -0.29 -3.65
C LEU A 435 -16.77 1.15 -4.16
N ASP A 436 -17.95 1.76 -4.07
CA ASP A 436 -18.20 3.15 -4.44
C ASP A 436 -18.44 4.00 -3.17
N TYR A 437 -17.58 4.98 -2.91
CA TYR A 437 -17.76 5.92 -1.81
C TYR A 437 -18.70 7.06 -2.22
N PRO A 438 -19.78 7.32 -1.46
CA PRO A 438 -20.59 8.51 -1.68
C PRO A 438 -19.74 9.78 -1.56
N ILE A 439 -19.93 10.75 -2.47
CA ILE A 439 -19.12 11.98 -2.52
C ILE A 439 -19.09 12.72 -1.18
N HIS A 440 -20.20 12.73 -0.43
CA HIS A 440 -20.31 13.38 0.87
C HIS A 440 -19.54 12.66 1.99
N LYS A 441 -19.21 11.38 1.81
CA LYS A 441 -18.36 10.59 2.73
C LYS A 441 -16.89 10.61 2.33
N ALA A 442 -16.59 10.86 1.06
CA ALA A 442 -15.23 10.89 0.55
C ALA A 442 -14.49 12.18 0.99
N VAL A 443 -13.36 12.01 1.67
CA VAL A 443 -12.58 13.11 2.24
C VAL A 443 -11.52 13.59 1.23
N PRO A 444 -11.45 14.89 0.90
CA PRO A 444 -10.36 15.42 0.06
C PRO A 444 -9.05 15.53 0.86
N TYR A 445 -7.92 15.35 0.20
CA TYR A 445 -6.61 15.39 0.84
C TYR A 445 -6.20 16.77 1.40
N GLU A 446 -6.80 17.87 0.91
CA GLU A 446 -6.61 19.21 1.50
C GLU A 446 -6.93 19.22 3.00
N ARG A 447 -7.83 18.32 3.44
CA ARG A 447 -8.10 18.00 4.85
C ARG A 447 -7.24 16.82 5.31
N SER A 448 -5.92 16.90 5.12
CA SER A 448 -5.02 15.73 5.20
C SER A 448 -5.14 14.91 6.49
N GLN A 449 -5.31 15.54 7.66
CA GLN A 449 -5.50 14.81 8.92
C GLN A 449 -6.78 13.98 8.93
N GLU A 450 -7.87 14.50 8.35
CA GLU A 450 -9.12 13.76 8.22
C GLU A 450 -9.02 12.67 7.16
N PHE A 451 -8.28 12.93 6.07
CA PHE A 451 -8.03 11.93 5.03
C PHE A 451 -7.30 10.70 5.59
N PHE A 452 -6.24 10.90 6.40
CA PHE A 452 -5.54 9.78 7.01
C PHE A 452 -6.37 9.07 8.09
N ARG A 453 -7.13 9.79 8.90
CA ARG A 453 -8.10 9.17 9.82
C ARG A 453 -9.18 8.38 9.10
N PHE A 454 -9.59 8.82 7.92
CA PHE A 454 -10.51 8.08 7.07
C PHE A 454 -9.88 6.74 6.62
N LEU A 455 -8.63 6.74 6.17
CA LEU A 455 -7.91 5.50 5.80
C LEU A 455 -7.74 4.55 6.99
N GLU A 456 -7.41 5.07 8.18
CA GLU A 456 -7.33 4.28 9.42
C GLU A 456 -8.69 3.64 9.77
N ALA A 457 -9.78 4.41 9.71
CA ALA A 457 -11.12 3.91 10.02
C ALA A 457 -11.68 2.90 8.99
N HIS A 458 -11.12 2.88 7.77
CA HIS A 458 -11.55 2.03 6.66
C HIS A 458 -10.43 1.10 6.21
N GLU A 459 -9.51 0.69 7.10
CA GLU A 459 -8.37 -0.16 6.76
C GLU A 459 -8.78 -1.44 6.01
N ARG A 460 -9.93 -2.03 6.35
CA ARG A 460 -10.45 -3.26 5.71
C ARG A 460 -10.95 -3.05 4.28
N ASP A 461 -11.23 -1.82 3.89
CA ASP A 461 -11.68 -1.51 2.53
C ASP A 461 -10.54 -1.50 1.51
N PHE A 462 -9.29 -1.57 1.96
CA PHE A 462 -8.08 -1.47 1.15
C PHE A 462 -7.13 -2.64 1.43
N GLU A 463 -6.97 -3.51 0.44
CA GLU A 463 -6.03 -4.64 0.48
C GLU A 463 -4.97 -4.52 -0.61
N VAL A 464 -3.82 -5.17 -0.39
CA VAL A 464 -2.78 -5.24 -1.42
C VAL A 464 -3.33 -5.88 -2.69
N GLY A 465 -3.09 -5.23 -3.84
CA GLY A 465 -3.64 -5.62 -5.13
C GLY A 465 -4.97 -4.96 -5.49
N ASP A 466 -5.61 -4.24 -4.55
CA ASP A 466 -6.75 -3.39 -4.88
C ASP A 466 -6.34 -2.26 -5.81
N ALA A 467 -7.16 -1.96 -6.81
CA ALA A 467 -7.06 -0.74 -7.60
C ALA A 467 -7.93 0.36 -6.97
N VAL A 468 -7.33 1.50 -6.63
CA VAL A 468 -8.03 2.68 -6.11
C VAL A 468 -8.09 3.78 -7.15
N ILE A 469 -9.23 4.46 -7.21
CA ILE A 469 -9.47 5.61 -8.10
C ILE A 469 -9.66 6.85 -7.24
N ILE A 470 -8.74 7.79 -7.41
CA ILE A 470 -8.87 9.13 -6.83
C ILE A 470 -9.42 10.07 -7.90
N ARG A 471 -10.31 10.97 -7.49
CA ARG A 471 -10.94 11.92 -8.39
C ARG A 471 -11.09 13.28 -7.73
N GLY A 472 -10.91 14.32 -8.51
CA GLY A 472 -11.05 15.70 -8.06
C GLY A 472 -10.16 16.64 -8.87
N ARG A 473 -10.28 17.92 -8.57
CA ARG A 473 -9.57 18.97 -9.32
C ARG A 473 -8.07 18.95 -9.01
N ALA A 474 -7.24 19.02 -10.04
CA ALA A 474 -5.85 19.41 -9.91
C ALA A 474 -5.72 20.94 -9.82
N ALA A 475 -4.54 21.42 -9.43
CA ALA A 475 -4.30 22.85 -9.27
C ALA A 475 -4.33 23.62 -10.61
N TRP A 476 -4.08 22.91 -11.72
CA TRP A 476 -4.05 23.45 -13.08
C TRP A 476 -5.35 23.22 -13.88
N ASP A 477 -6.36 22.58 -13.28
CA ASP A 477 -7.64 22.31 -13.95
C ASP A 477 -8.47 23.59 -14.12
N HIS A 478 -8.90 23.89 -15.35
CA HIS A 478 -9.89 24.92 -15.63
C HIS A 478 -11.25 24.57 -15.01
N TYR A 479 -12.17 25.55 -14.91
CA TYR A 479 -13.34 25.56 -14.00
C TYR A 479 -14.25 24.30 -14.00
N ALA A 480 -14.21 23.43 -15.01
CA ALA A 480 -15.05 22.22 -15.11
C ALA A 480 -14.27 20.88 -15.19
N GLU A 481 -12.94 20.89 -15.22
CA GLU A 481 -12.16 19.66 -15.43
C GLU A 481 -11.99 18.88 -14.12
N ILE A 482 -12.30 17.59 -14.17
CA ILE A 482 -12.14 16.66 -13.05
C ILE A 482 -11.39 15.44 -13.57
N HIS A 483 -10.13 15.33 -13.17
CA HIS A 483 -9.27 14.22 -13.55
C HIS A 483 -9.37 13.05 -12.56
N SER A 484 -9.28 11.84 -13.10
CA SER A 484 -9.17 10.59 -12.33
C SER A 484 -7.73 10.08 -12.43
N HIS A 485 -7.21 9.54 -11.33
CA HIS A 485 -5.99 8.72 -11.36
C HIS A 485 -6.24 7.39 -10.68
N THR A 486 -5.54 6.38 -11.18
CA THR A 486 -5.71 4.99 -10.76
C THR A 486 -4.39 4.41 -10.28
N PHE A 487 -4.43 3.68 -9.17
CA PHE A 487 -3.25 3.09 -8.53
C PHE A 487 -3.59 1.72 -7.97
N PHE A 488 -2.60 0.82 -7.90
CA PHE A 488 -2.68 -0.32 -7.01
C PHE A 488 -2.31 0.09 -5.58
N ILE A 489 -2.97 -0.50 -4.58
CA ILE A 489 -2.41 -0.62 -3.24
C ILE A 489 -1.25 -1.62 -3.33
N TYR A 490 -0.02 -1.12 -3.18
CA TYR A 490 1.20 -1.90 -3.32
C TYR A 490 1.58 -2.60 -2.01
N GLU A 491 1.41 -1.92 -0.88
CA GLU A 491 1.72 -2.46 0.44
C GLU A 491 0.76 -1.92 1.51
N THR A 492 0.44 -2.77 2.47
CA THR A 492 -0.27 -2.43 3.71
C THR A 492 0.65 -2.66 4.92
N ASP A 493 0.50 -1.88 5.97
CA ASP A 493 1.22 -2.14 7.22
C ASP A 493 0.66 -3.40 7.90
N PRO A 494 1.45 -4.45 8.19
CA PRO A 494 0.97 -5.68 8.82
C PRO A 494 0.41 -5.49 10.24
N ILE A 495 0.70 -4.36 10.88
CA ILE A 495 0.23 -4.09 12.25
C ILE A 495 -1.12 -3.35 12.22
N THR A 496 -1.18 -2.23 11.53
CA THR A 496 -2.39 -1.38 11.46
C THR A 496 -3.31 -1.72 10.29
N GLY A 497 -2.89 -2.53 9.32
CA GLY A 497 -3.69 -2.87 8.14
C GLY A 497 -3.86 -1.73 7.13
N VAL A 498 -3.43 -0.50 7.45
CA VAL A 498 -3.61 0.64 6.55
C VAL A 498 -2.74 0.51 5.29
N PRO A 499 -3.22 0.97 4.12
CA PRO A 499 -2.40 1.01 2.90
C PRO A 499 -1.30 2.07 3.04
N ILE A 500 -0.03 1.68 2.91
CA ILE A 500 1.12 2.57 3.11
C ILE A 500 1.82 2.95 1.80
N LEU A 501 1.69 2.12 0.76
CA LEU A 501 2.28 2.39 -0.56
C LEU A 501 1.29 2.15 -1.69
N LEU A 502 1.43 3.00 -2.71
CA LEU A 502 0.68 2.98 -3.96
C LEU A 502 1.63 2.75 -5.12
N ALA A 503 1.16 2.04 -6.15
CA ALA A 503 1.87 1.90 -7.41
C ALA A 503 0.98 2.38 -8.57
N GLY A 504 1.50 3.24 -9.43
CA GLY A 504 0.75 3.73 -10.58
C GLY A 504 1.59 4.57 -11.53
N ASN A 505 0.97 5.00 -12.63
CA ASN A 505 1.61 5.81 -13.66
C ASN A 505 0.92 7.17 -13.82
N SER A 506 1.13 8.08 -12.86
CA SER A 506 0.71 9.49 -12.96
C SER A 506 1.88 10.36 -13.46
N GLY A 507 2.16 10.23 -14.77
CA GLY A 507 3.26 10.89 -15.50
C GLY A 507 4.55 10.08 -15.62
N LYS A 508 4.82 9.20 -14.64
CA LYS A 508 5.86 8.17 -14.73
C LYS A 508 5.48 7.03 -13.78
N PRO A 509 5.68 5.75 -14.15
CA PRO A 509 5.51 4.61 -13.25
C PRO A 509 6.34 4.76 -11.98
N ARG A 510 5.70 4.69 -10.81
CA ARG A 510 6.36 4.83 -9.51
C ARG A 510 5.64 4.11 -8.38
N ILE A 511 6.38 3.83 -7.30
CA ILE A 511 5.86 3.34 -6.02
C ILE A 511 6.04 4.43 -4.97
N VAL A 512 4.94 5.01 -4.51
CA VAL A 512 4.90 6.21 -3.66
C VAL A 512 3.99 6.06 -2.46
N THR A 513 4.12 6.95 -1.47
CA THR A 513 3.17 7.05 -0.36
C THR A 513 1.91 7.80 -0.76
N TRP A 514 0.84 7.66 0.03
CA TRP A 514 -0.37 8.47 -0.13
C TRP A 514 -0.08 9.97 -0.11
N ASP A 515 0.71 10.41 0.85
CA ASP A 515 1.04 11.84 1.00
C ASP A 515 1.77 12.39 -0.24
N ALA A 516 2.72 11.62 -0.80
CA ALA A 516 3.46 12.01 -2.00
C ALA A 516 2.57 12.10 -3.25
N GLU A 517 1.63 11.18 -3.42
CA GLU A 517 0.71 11.19 -4.56
C GLU A 517 -0.32 12.31 -4.43
N MET A 518 -0.97 12.41 -3.26
CA MET A 518 -2.11 13.30 -3.07
C MET A 518 -1.70 14.78 -2.94
N THR A 519 -0.46 15.08 -2.51
CA THR A 519 0.03 16.47 -2.40
C THR A 519 0.01 17.21 -3.75
N ARG A 520 0.16 16.51 -4.88
CA ARG A 520 0.14 17.14 -6.21
C ARG A 520 -1.26 17.62 -6.62
N ALA A 521 -2.31 17.04 -6.04
CA ALA A 521 -3.69 17.36 -6.35
C ALA A 521 -4.57 17.24 -5.08
N PRO A 522 -4.44 18.17 -4.14
CA PRO A 522 -5.00 18.02 -2.79
C PRO A 522 -6.54 18.01 -2.75
N LYS A 523 -7.23 18.50 -3.78
CA LYS A 523 -8.70 18.46 -3.84
C LYS A 523 -9.24 17.08 -4.24
N ARG A 524 -8.37 16.12 -4.58
CA ARG A 524 -8.76 14.75 -4.90
C ARG A 524 -9.14 13.98 -3.65
N ARG A 525 -10.06 13.04 -3.84
CA ARG A 525 -10.58 12.11 -2.84
C ARG A 525 -10.65 10.71 -3.43
N ILE A 526 -10.61 9.69 -2.59
CA ILE A 526 -10.85 8.30 -3.00
C ILE A 526 -12.35 8.16 -3.27
N LEU A 527 -12.73 7.75 -4.48
CA LEU A 527 -14.15 7.55 -4.83
C LEU A 527 -14.47 6.09 -5.09
N HIS A 528 -13.54 5.33 -5.65
CA HIS A 528 -13.80 3.95 -6.03
C HIS A 528 -12.62 3.05 -5.65
N ARG A 529 -12.94 1.81 -5.30
CA ARG A 529 -11.98 0.71 -5.17
C ARG A 529 -12.48 -0.48 -5.99
N ILE A 530 -11.62 -1.01 -6.84
CA ILE A 530 -11.83 -2.24 -7.61
C ILE A 530 -10.89 -3.30 -7.02
N ARG A 531 -11.44 -4.35 -6.44
CA ARG A 531 -10.68 -5.49 -5.93
C ARG A 531 -10.79 -6.67 -6.89
N PRO A 532 -9.68 -7.16 -7.47
CA PRO A 532 -9.69 -8.42 -8.19
C PRO A 532 -10.09 -9.57 -7.25
N ASN A 533 -10.91 -10.50 -7.75
CA ASN A 533 -11.12 -11.76 -7.07
C ASN A 533 -9.83 -12.58 -7.16
N MET A 534 -9.18 -12.76 -6.02
CA MET A 534 -7.84 -13.37 -5.95
C MET A 534 -7.85 -14.85 -6.31
N SER A 535 -8.94 -15.57 -6.05
CA SER A 535 -9.06 -16.97 -6.45
C SER A 535 -9.18 -17.10 -7.97
N TRP A 536 -10.01 -16.27 -8.59
CA TRP A 536 -10.10 -16.21 -10.06
C TRP A 536 -8.75 -15.81 -10.66
N LEU A 537 -8.14 -14.74 -10.16
CA LEU A 537 -6.89 -14.22 -10.71
C LEU A 537 -5.72 -15.22 -10.53
N TYR A 538 -5.71 -16.00 -9.45
CA TYR A 538 -4.74 -17.07 -9.22
C TYR A 538 -4.65 -18.03 -10.40
N ASP A 539 -5.81 -18.48 -10.90
CA ASP A 539 -5.90 -19.43 -12.02
C ASP A 539 -5.39 -18.84 -13.34
N HIS A 540 -5.26 -17.52 -13.44
CA HIS A 540 -4.77 -16.80 -14.62
C HIS A 540 -3.28 -16.45 -14.55
N VAL A 541 -2.74 -16.15 -13.36
CA VAL A 541 -1.40 -15.55 -13.22
C VAL A 541 -0.38 -16.42 -12.51
N VAL A 542 -0.82 -17.47 -11.79
CA VAL A 542 0.08 -18.38 -11.08
C VAL A 542 0.23 -19.66 -11.90
N LEU A 543 1.26 -19.71 -12.74
CA LEU A 543 1.56 -20.85 -13.61
C LEU A 543 2.36 -21.97 -12.92
N HIS A 544 3.09 -21.62 -11.86
CA HIS A 544 3.92 -22.53 -11.07
C HIS A 544 3.76 -22.23 -9.59
N GLU A 545 3.85 -23.27 -8.77
CA GLU A 545 3.90 -23.10 -7.32
C GLU A 545 5.18 -22.34 -6.91
N PRO A 546 5.09 -21.39 -5.96
CA PRO A 546 6.26 -20.77 -5.34
C PRO A 546 7.25 -21.82 -4.82
N LEU A 547 8.55 -21.63 -5.06
CA LEU A 547 9.55 -22.50 -4.45
C LEU A 547 9.60 -22.27 -2.93
N THR A 548 9.88 -23.32 -2.15
CA THR A 548 9.87 -23.28 -0.68
C THR A 548 10.84 -22.25 -0.09
N ASP A 549 11.98 -22.07 -0.76
CA ASP A 549 13.09 -21.25 -0.27
C ASP A 549 12.98 -19.77 -0.68
N GLU A 550 12.00 -19.43 -1.52
CA GLU A 550 11.77 -18.05 -1.94
C GLU A 550 11.15 -17.22 -0.81
N ARG A 551 11.58 -15.97 -0.66
CA ARG A 551 10.94 -15.02 0.26
C ARG A 551 9.56 -14.59 -0.24
N TRP A 552 8.58 -14.61 0.65
CA TRP A 552 7.19 -14.24 0.34
C TRP A 552 6.96 -12.74 0.53
N ALA A 553 7.60 -12.15 1.54
CA ALA A 553 7.69 -10.72 1.76
C ALA A 553 9.05 -10.21 1.28
N THR A 554 9.11 -9.80 0.02
CA THR A 554 10.30 -9.10 -0.48
C THR A 554 10.49 -7.77 0.26
N PRO A 555 11.75 -7.37 0.56
CA PRO A 555 12.02 -6.02 1.05
C PRO A 555 11.40 -5.01 0.10
N LEU A 556 10.84 -3.92 0.63
CA LEU A 556 10.11 -2.99 -0.22
C LEU A 556 10.98 -2.50 -1.38
N ALA A 557 10.54 -2.84 -2.59
CA ALA A 557 11.22 -2.45 -3.81
C ALA A 557 11.01 -0.95 -4.02
N VAL A 558 12.11 -0.23 -4.16
CA VAL A 558 12.09 1.24 -4.24
C VAL A 558 12.67 1.76 -5.55
N SER A 559 13.33 0.91 -6.32
CA SER A 559 14.13 1.37 -7.47
C SER A 559 13.25 1.88 -8.62
N GLU A 560 13.03 3.19 -8.62
CA GLU A 560 12.91 3.96 -9.85
C GLU A 560 14.31 4.03 -10.47
N ARG A 561 14.60 3.24 -11.52
CA ARG A 561 15.78 3.55 -12.33
C ARG A 561 15.53 4.93 -12.96
N LYS A 562 16.34 5.92 -12.59
CA LYS A 562 16.58 7.02 -13.53
C LYS A 562 17.46 6.43 -14.62
N LEU A 563 16.86 6.05 -15.74
CA LEU A 563 17.61 5.93 -16.98
C LEU A 563 18.20 7.33 -17.23
N SER A 564 19.44 7.56 -16.83
CA SER A 564 20.16 8.74 -17.28
C SER A 564 20.24 8.63 -18.79
N ALA A 565 19.57 9.55 -19.50
CA ALA A 565 19.97 9.86 -20.86
C ALA A 565 21.43 10.34 -20.75
N ARG A 566 22.36 9.54 -21.25
CA ARG A 566 23.67 10.05 -21.68
C ARG A 566 23.55 10.35 -23.15
#